data_AF-A0A6A5WPA5-F1
#
_entry.id   AF-A0A6A5WPA5-F1
#
_cell.length_a   1.000
_cell.length_b   1.000
_cell.length_c   1.000
_cell.angle_alpha   90.00
_cell.angle_beta   90.00
_cell.angle_gamma   90.00
#
_symmetry.space_group_name_H-M   'P 1'
#
loop_
_entity.id
_entity.type
_entity.pdbx_description
1 polymer ?
#
loop_
_entity_poly.entity_id
_entity_poly.type
_entity_poly.pdbx_seq_one_letter_code
_entity_poly.pdbx_strand_id
1 'polypeptide(L)'
;MKKQYPTLSETRIRFHFKEYRYSPILRQVILCRVPVELEIKKGEPKKRSDQLFFLRYLRERNVRNILKLTVDDQVNPHGDEEIEEAVRGTPSNPRLSHSFDVQILDWRKIDLCPGTIATASPNVREVHLRWSGNNSVLRGWSEPHGLPKLPYLKAIHLHYIMPSTRFKRMEDNVAAFRQRIKLSRDHWKGIIQSQSIKRAAGKETDKEKDIVPGPLKNMGVGELSDIGVIDHGQTDTADQRNSDGGTGSAQEVKEDPWFHYVTEFVIRMPDIPQNNLGLQNVTVALIDDGVDVFDKGLSAHYFPPGATFDTSSDGPGPANSSVSGHGTAMALAILKMCPYAHIIPFRLMTETDGKSFVPRPQPASAAKAIREALDRNVDIISMSWTISQEDGDKPNVGLNQLSALIAQIQTERGKRVPLMFCASHDDGPMDSAALASSYPRQIAVNKIFVIGAADASSGAAWPMTSDPHSLHFFFPGVDIKVVEPSEGQPIGDATEKKLTGSSIANAYAAGLAALLIHCTRLSVYYTKQMQLKSKLTTANVHPPAAEQIRTFDKMKEALNQLCVKNAHGQNFANPGSHFEKATEELKNRYERSSTVEDEMPDSIGPIATLVRNLCKF
;
A
#
# COMPACT_ATOMS: atom_id res chain seq x y z
N MET A 1 -2.92 -17.33 -4.69
CA MET A 1 -3.22 -16.74 -6.03
C MET A 1 -2.37 -15.50 -6.28
N LYS A 2 -1.73 -15.32 -7.46
CA LYS A 2 -1.00 -14.06 -7.78
C LYS A 2 -2.00 -12.92 -8.03
N LYS A 3 -1.90 -11.82 -7.28
CA LYS A 3 -2.75 -10.62 -7.45
C LYS A 3 -2.57 -10.08 -8.88
N GLN A 4 -3.63 -10.12 -9.68
CA GLN A 4 -3.63 -9.58 -11.03
C GLN A 4 -4.17 -8.14 -10.97
N TYR A 5 -3.32 -7.17 -11.31
CA TYR A 5 -3.72 -5.77 -11.31
C TYR A 5 -4.57 -5.44 -12.54
N PRO A 6 -5.56 -4.53 -12.41
CA PRO A 6 -6.29 -4.02 -13.56
C PRO A 6 -5.34 -3.28 -14.52
N THR A 7 -5.73 -3.17 -15.79
CA THR A 7 -4.95 -2.36 -16.75
C THR A 7 -4.97 -0.90 -16.32
N LEU A 8 -3.80 -0.30 -16.13
CA LEU A 8 -3.64 1.11 -15.75
C LEU A 8 -3.41 1.98 -16.99
N SER A 9 -4.03 3.15 -17.07
CA SER A 9 -3.74 4.11 -18.13
C SER A 9 -2.48 4.93 -17.83
N GLU A 10 -1.69 5.23 -18.86
CA GLU A 10 -0.51 6.10 -18.76
C GLU A 10 -0.85 7.45 -18.13
N THR A 11 -1.96 8.09 -18.54
CA THR A 11 -2.42 9.36 -17.97
C THR A 11 -2.53 9.32 -16.46
N ARG A 12 -3.13 8.24 -15.94
CA ARG A 12 -3.40 8.08 -14.52
C ARG A 12 -2.13 7.81 -13.73
N ILE A 13 -1.24 6.96 -14.26
CA ILE A 13 0.07 6.71 -13.66
C ILE A 13 0.84 8.03 -13.58
N ARG A 14 0.90 8.78 -14.68
CA ARG A 14 1.59 10.08 -14.73
C ARG A 14 1.01 11.06 -13.73
N PHE A 15 -0.32 11.15 -13.63
CA PHE A 15 -1.01 12.02 -12.69
C PHE A 15 -0.71 11.67 -11.23
N HIS A 16 -0.73 10.38 -10.87
CA HIS A 16 -0.48 9.94 -9.49
C HIS A 16 0.97 10.24 -9.05
N PHE A 17 1.93 9.94 -9.92
CA PHE A 17 3.35 10.06 -9.61
C PHE A 17 3.93 11.46 -9.87
N LYS A 18 3.15 12.41 -10.41
CA LYS A 18 3.70 13.72 -10.82
C LYS A 18 4.31 14.54 -9.68
N GLU A 19 3.69 14.46 -8.50
CA GLU A 19 4.03 15.25 -7.31
C GLU A 19 5.21 14.65 -6.52
N TYR A 20 5.64 13.44 -6.88
CA TYR A 20 6.78 12.80 -6.22
C TYR A 20 8.07 13.52 -6.60
N ARG A 21 8.92 13.75 -5.61
CA ARG A 21 10.29 14.21 -5.82
C ARG A 21 11.17 13.01 -6.10
N TYR A 22 11.82 13.00 -7.26
CA TYR A 22 12.69 11.92 -7.69
C TYR A 22 14.15 12.27 -7.42
N SER A 23 14.81 11.41 -6.64
CA SER A 23 16.26 11.43 -6.52
C SER A 23 16.88 10.81 -7.78
N PRO A 24 18.03 11.31 -8.28
CA PRO A 24 18.81 10.63 -9.32
C PRO A 24 19.27 9.22 -8.92
N ILE A 25 19.18 8.89 -7.62
CA ILE A 25 19.51 7.58 -7.04
C ILE A 25 18.27 7.05 -6.32
N LEU A 26 17.75 5.91 -6.75
CA LEU A 26 16.71 5.17 -6.05
C LEU A 26 17.31 3.98 -5.31
N ARG A 27 16.94 3.81 -4.04
CA ARG A 27 17.36 2.64 -3.26
C ARG A 27 16.79 1.34 -3.85
N GLN A 28 15.51 1.34 -4.19
CA GLN A 28 14.85 0.15 -4.69
C GLN A 28 13.72 0.51 -5.65
N VAL A 29 13.55 -0.30 -6.69
CA VAL A 29 12.42 -0.26 -7.61
C VAL A 29 11.87 -1.69 -7.70
N ILE A 30 10.59 -1.86 -7.38
CA ILE A 30 9.88 -3.13 -7.50
C ILE A 30 8.77 -2.95 -8.52
N LEU A 31 8.85 -3.68 -9.61
CA LEU A 31 7.83 -3.72 -10.66
C LEU A 31 7.03 -5.01 -10.51
N CYS A 32 5.80 -4.85 -10.06
CA CYS A 32 4.79 -5.90 -10.04
C CYS A 32 4.15 -6.01 -11.42
N ARG A 33 3.61 -7.19 -11.73
CA ARG A 33 2.93 -7.46 -13.00
C ARG A 33 1.69 -6.58 -13.15
N VAL A 34 1.83 -5.52 -13.93
CA VAL A 34 0.74 -4.57 -14.23
C VAL A 34 0.69 -4.29 -15.73
N PRO A 35 -0.45 -4.52 -16.41
CA PRO A 35 -0.64 -4.08 -17.78
C PRO A 35 -0.85 -2.56 -17.83
N VAL A 36 -0.22 -1.88 -18.80
CA VAL A 36 -0.31 -0.43 -18.97
C VAL A 36 -0.88 -0.09 -20.36
N GLU A 37 -1.97 0.67 -20.39
CA GLU A 37 -2.50 1.26 -21.61
C GLU A 37 -1.79 2.60 -21.87
N LEU A 38 -0.90 2.63 -22.87
CA LEU A 38 -0.19 3.84 -23.26
C LEU A 38 -1.09 4.81 -24.02
N GLU A 39 -0.81 6.10 -23.89
CA GLU A 39 -1.39 7.12 -24.76
C GLU A 39 -0.74 7.03 -26.14
N ILE A 40 -1.55 6.80 -27.17
CA ILE A 40 -1.05 6.64 -28.55
C ILE A 40 -1.40 7.88 -29.36
N LYS A 41 -0.46 8.34 -30.19
CA LYS A 41 -0.75 9.41 -31.17
C LYS A 41 -1.68 8.87 -32.26
N LYS A 42 -2.62 9.70 -32.74
CA LYS A 42 -3.53 9.33 -33.85
C LYS A 42 -2.74 8.68 -35.00
N GLY A 43 -3.09 7.44 -35.36
CA GLY A 43 -2.53 6.70 -36.49
C GLY A 43 -1.54 5.58 -36.16
N GLU A 44 -1.09 5.45 -34.91
CA GLU A 44 -0.26 4.32 -34.48
C GLU A 44 -1.11 3.16 -33.94
N PRO A 45 -0.72 1.89 -34.17
CA PRO A 45 -1.43 0.74 -33.63
C PRO A 45 -1.40 0.73 -32.09
N LYS A 46 -2.48 0.26 -31.46
CA LYS A 46 -2.55 0.03 -30.01
C LYS A 46 -1.52 -1.01 -29.57
N LYS A 47 -0.30 -0.55 -29.26
CA LYS A 47 0.68 -1.35 -28.52
C LYS A 47 0.34 -1.26 -27.03
N ARG A 48 -0.22 -2.33 -26.48
CA ARG A 48 -0.27 -2.52 -25.03
C ARG A 48 1.18 -2.62 -24.55
N SER A 49 1.57 -1.81 -23.57
CA SER A 49 2.83 -2.04 -22.84
C SER A 49 2.51 -2.60 -21.46
N ASP A 50 3.53 -3.04 -20.76
CA ASP A 50 3.44 -3.63 -19.43
C ASP A 50 4.17 -2.73 -18.42
N GLN A 51 4.63 -3.36 -17.34
CA GLN A 51 5.42 -2.78 -16.28
C GLN A 51 6.72 -2.10 -16.74
N LEU A 52 7.27 -2.40 -17.93
CA LEU A 52 8.47 -1.74 -18.44
C LEU A 52 8.26 -0.25 -18.72
N PHE A 53 7.01 0.20 -18.89
CA PHE A 53 6.66 1.62 -18.94
C PHE A 53 7.24 2.40 -17.75
N PHE A 54 7.25 1.82 -16.55
CA PHE A 54 7.73 2.49 -15.35
C PHE A 54 9.22 2.80 -15.41
N LEU A 55 10.04 1.94 -16.04
CA LEU A 55 11.46 2.22 -16.24
C LEU A 55 11.66 3.39 -17.20
N ARG A 56 10.84 3.52 -18.24
CA ARG A 56 10.84 4.71 -19.10
C ARG A 56 10.46 5.97 -18.30
N TYR A 57 9.38 5.89 -17.51
CA TYR A 57 8.92 7.01 -16.70
C TYR A 57 9.97 7.48 -15.67
N LEU A 58 10.65 6.56 -14.98
CA LEU A 58 11.72 6.91 -14.03
C LEU A 58 12.90 7.62 -14.72
N ARG A 59 13.24 7.19 -15.95
CA ARG A 59 14.27 7.81 -16.77
C ARG A 59 13.91 9.24 -17.16
N GLU A 60 12.64 9.49 -17.54
CA GLU A 60 12.11 10.84 -17.78
C GLU A 60 12.21 11.74 -16.53
N ARG A 61 12.20 11.15 -15.33
CA ARG A 61 12.39 11.82 -14.04
C ARG A 61 13.86 11.95 -13.62
N ASN A 62 14.81 11.73 -14.53
CA ASN A 62 16.26 11.83 -14.32
C ASN A 62 16.80 10.88 -13.24
N VAL A 63 16.13 9.75 -13.01
CA VAL A 63 16.68 8.64 -12.23
C VAL A 63 17.78 7.98 -13.04
N ARG A 64 18.98 7.85 -12.46
CA ARG A 64 20.15 7.29 -13.14
C ARG A 64 20.66 6.03 -12.46
N ASN A 65 20.56 5.96 -11.14
CA ASN A 65 21.09 4.85 -10.35
C ASN A 65 19.95 4.16 -9.62
N ILE A 66 19.91 2.82 -9.68
CA ILE A 66 18.94 2.00 -8.96
C ILE A 66 19.74 0.97 -8.15
N LEU A 67 19.75 1.07 -6.83
CA LEU A 67 20.56 0.14 -6.02
C LEU A 67 19.99 -1.29 -6.12
N LYS A 68 18.66 -1.45 -6.11
CA LYS A 68 18.00 -2.74 -6.32
C LYS A 68 16.81 -2.64 -7.27
N LEU A 69 16.85 -3.38 -8.38
CA LEU A 69 15.75 -3.50 -9.33
C LEU A 69 15.15 -4.90 -9.24
N THR A 70 13.89 -4.99 -8.87
CA THR A 70 13.10 -6.22 -8.84
C THR A 70 11.97 -6.14 -9.86
N VAL A 71 11.83 -7.15 -10.71
CA VAL A 71 10.77 -7.21 -11.73
C VAL A 71 10.12 -8.59 -11.68
N ASP A 72 8.81 -8.69 -11.43
CA ASP A 72 8.08 -9.96 -11.54
C ASP A 72 7.82 -10.29 -13.02
N ASP A 73 8.61 -11.21 -13.56
CA ASP A 73 8.62 -11.56 -14.98
C ASP A 73 8.41 -13.07 -15.22
N GLN A 74 7.69 -13.73 -14.32
CA GLN A 74 7.55 -15.19 -14.37
C GLN A 74 6.45 -15.68 -15.33
N VAL A 75 5.47 -14.84 -15.64
CA VAL A 75 4.29 -15.22 -16.44
C VAL A 75 4.26 -14.36 -17.70
N ASN A 76 4.50 -15.00 -18.85
CA ASN A 76 4.82 -14.35 -20.13
C ASN A 76 6.07 -13.46 -20.02
N PRO A 77 7.26 -14.08 -19.81
CA PRO A 77 8.51 -13.35 -19.63
C PRO A 77 8.85 -12.47 -20.84
N HIS A 78 9.43 -11.31 -20.59
CA HIS A 78 9.88 -10.41 -21.66
C HIS A 78 11.04 -11.04 -22.46
N GLY A 79 11.17 -10.66 -23.72
CA GLY A 79 12.33 -10.99 -24.56
C GLY A 79 13.61 -10.36 -24.01
N ASP A 80 14.76 -10.93 -24.35
CA ASP A 80 16.04 -10.43 -23.84
C ASP A 80 16.30 -8.99 -24.33
N GLU A 81 15.94 -8.68 -25.56
CA GLU A 81 16.05 -7.34 -26.15
C GLU A 81 15.18 -6.31 -25.41
N GLU A 82 13.98 -6.70 -24.96
CA GLU A 82 13.08 -5.81 -24.21
C GLU A 82 13.65 -5.50 -22.82
N ILE A 83 14.25 -6.49 -22.16
CA ILE A 83 14.95 -6.33 -20.88
C ILE A 83 16.14 -5.38 -21.04
N GLU A 84 16.96 -5.62 -22.07
CA GLU A 84 18.12 -4.78 -22.39
C GLU A 84 17.71 -3.33 -22.67
N GLU A 85 16.71 -3.11 -23.54
CA GLU A 85 16.23 -1.77 -23.87
C GLU A 85 15.64 -1.06 -22.64
N ALA A 86 14.89 -1.77 -21.81
CA ALA A 86 14.24 -1.17 -20.64
C ALA A 86 15.26 -0.66 -19.60
N VAL A 87 16.35 -1.41 -19.38
CA VAL A 87 17.37 -1.06 -18.37
C VAL A 87 18.48 -0.18 -18.95
N ARG A 88 19.09 -0.60 -20.07
CA ARG A 88 20.21 0.11 -20.71
C ARG A 88 19.75 1.35 -21.49
N GLY A 89 18.51 1.36 -21.96
CA GLY A 89 18.04 2.34 -22.94
C GLY A 89 18.58 2.05 -24.34
N THR A 90 18.22 2.91 -25.30
CA THR A 90 18.69 2.78 -26.68
C THR A 90 18.96 4.16 -27.30
N PRO A 91 20.09 4.34 -28.03
CA PRO A 91 20.40 5.61 -28.69
C PRO A 91 19.35 6.02 -29.74
N SER A 92 18.62 5.06 -30.30
CA SER A 92 17.60 5.30 -31.33
C SER A 92 16.33 5.94 -30.78
N ASN A 93 16.12 5.93 -29.45
CA ASN A 93 14.94 6.48 -28.81
C ASN A 93 15.35 7.58 -27.82
N PRO A 94 15.09 8.88 -28.13
CA PRO A 94 15.44 9.99 -27.24
C PRO A 94 14.80 9.91 -25.85
N ARG A 95 13.68 9.18 -25.70
CA ARG A 95 13.03 8.94 -24.39
C ARG A 95 13.76 7.88 -23.55
N LEU A 96 14.69 7.16 -24.15
CA LEU A 96 15.56 6.14 -23.53
C LEU A 96 17.02 6.62 -23.52
N SER A 97 17.21 7.89 -23.15
CA SER A 97 18.45 8.66 -23.35
C SER A 97 19.67 8.19 -22.55
N HIS A 98 19.51 7.35 -21.53
CA HIS A 98 20.61 6.89 -20.69
C HIS A 98 20.34 5.53 -20.04
N SER A 99 21.42 4.83 -19.70
CA SER A 99 21.36 3.56 -18.94
C SER A 99 21.10 3.83 -17.47
N PHE A 100 20.34 2.94 -16.83
CA PHE A 100 20.37 2.82 -15.38
C PHE A 100 21.66 2.16 -14.93
N ASP A 101 22.25 2.65 -13.85
CA ASP A 101 23.29 1.96 -13.09
C ASP A 101 22.61 1.10 -12.01
N VAL A 102 22.45 -0.20 -12.29
CA VAL A 102 21.76 -1.16 -11.42
C VAL A 102 22.79 -1.96 -10.64
N GLN A 103 22.75 -1.90 -9.29
CA GLN A 103 23.71 -2.64 -8.44
C GLN A 103 23.23 -4.05 -8.07
N ILE A 104 21.93 -4.23 -7.81
CA ILE A 104 21.31 -5.51 -7.48
C ILE A 104 20.18 -5.76 -8.47
N LEU A 105 20.24 -6.86 -9.20
CA LEU A 105 19.24 -7.23 -10.21
C LEU A 105 18.48 -8.50 -9.78
N ASP A 106 17.19 -8.36 -9.46
CA ASP A 106 16.23 -9.47 -9.26
C ASP A 106 15.17 -9.43 -10.35
N TRP A 107 15.58 -9.73 -11.58
CA TRP A 107 14.65 -9.90 -12.69
C TRP A 107 14.12 -11.33 -12.68
N ARG A 108 12.85 -11.52 -12.31
CA ARG A 108 12.27 -12.83 -12.02
C ARG A 108 11.83 -13.56 -13.30
N LYS A 109 12.75 -13.70 -14.26
CA LYS A 109 12.62 -14.53 -15.45
C LYS A 109 13.37 -15.84 -15.21
N ILE A 110 12.74 -16.97 -15.52
CA ILE A 110 13.37 -18.29 -15.40
C ILE A 110 14.52 -18.40 -16.41
N ASP A 111 15.65 -18.93 -15.96
CA ASP A 111 16.84 -19.19 -16.76
C ASP A 111 17.38 -17.97 -17.55
N LEU A 112 17.32 -16.77 -16.93
CA LEU A 112 17.79 -15.52 -17.53
C LEU A 112 19.25 -15.63 -18.04
N CYS A 113 19.49 -15.17 -19.27
CA CYS A 113 20.78 -15.27 -19.93
C CYS A 113 21.83 -14.29 -19.33
N PRO A 114 23.07 -14.74 -19.05
CA PRO A 114 24.16 -13.86 -18.59
C PRO A 114 24.50 -12.74 -19.58
N GLY A 115 24.34 -12.99 -20.89
CA GLY A 115 24.53 -11.98 -21.93
C GLY A 115 23.58 -10.79 -21.75
N THR A 116 22.29 -11.08 -21.56
CA THR A 116 21.24 -10.09 -21.25
C THR A 116 21.61 -9.27 -20.02
N ILE A 117 22.07 -9.92 -18.94
CA ILE A 117 22.49 -9.24 -17.71
C ILE A 117 23.70 -8.33 -17.98
N ALA A 118 24.71 -8.81 -18.72
CA ALA A 118 25.90 -8.04 -19.04
C ALA A 118 25.60 -6.82 -19.92
N THR A 119 24.64 -6.94 -20.83
CA THR A 119 24.18 -5.82 -21.65
C THR A 119 23.34 -4.83 -20.84
N ALA A 120 22.34 -5.34 -20.11
CA ALA A 120 21.38 -4.53 -19.38
C ALA A 120 21.97 -3.83 -18.15
N SER A 121 22.89 -4.48 -17.44
CA SER A 121 23.44 -4.03 -16.15
C SER A 121 24.92 -4.41 -16.01
N PRO A 122 25.82 -3.79 -16.80
CA PRO A 122 27.24 -4.15 -16.82
C PRO A 122 27.95 -3.94 -15.47
N ASN A 123 27.41 -3.08 -14.62
CA ASN A 123 27.97 -2.75 -13.30
C ASN A 123 27.36 -3.54 -12.14
N VAL A 124 26.55 -4.57 -12.42
CA VAL A 124 25.83 -5.33 -11.40
C VAL A 124 26.79 -5.99 -10.41
N ARG A 125 26.43 -5.88 -9.13
CA ARG A 125 27.18 -6.44 -7.98
C ARG A 125 26.52 -7.70 -7.45
N GLU A 126 25.20 -7.78 -7.53
CA GLU A 126 24.44 -8.93 -7.03
C GLU A 126 23.31 -9.28 -8.02
N VAL A 127 23.14 -10.57 -8.30
CA VAL A 127 22.06 -11.06 -9.17
C VAL A 127 21.23 -12.10 -8.45
N HIS A 128 19.91 -12.01 -8.56
CA HIS A 128 18.98 -13.03 -8.11
C HIS A 128 18.44 -13.78 -9.33
N LEU A 129 18.78 -15.07 -9.44
CA LEU A 129 18.45 -15.89 -10.61
C LEU A 129 17.40 -16.95 -10.25
N ARG A 130 16.40 -17.09 -11.11
CA ARG A 130 15.39 -18.15 -11.04
C ARG A 130 15.84 -19.30 -11.94
N TRP A 131 16.11 -20.46 -11.35
CA TRP A 131 16.63 -21.64 -12.05
C TRP A 131 15.54 -22.70 -12.22
N SER A 132 15.40 -23.22 -13.44
CA SER A 132 14.43 -24.28 -13.77
C SER A 132 14.76 -25.67 -13.21
N GLY A 133 15.96 -25.88 -12.68
CA GLY A 133 16.49 -27.21 -12.36
C GLY A 133 17.30 -27.85 -13.49
N ASN A 134 17.40 -27.19 -14.66
CA ASN A 134 18.20 -27.70 -15.77
C ASN A 134 19.71 -27.43 -15.57
N ASN A 135 20.52 -28.49 -15.44
CA ASN A 135 21.98 -28.35 -15.23
C ASN A 135 22.70 -27.68 -16.43
N SER A 136 22.16 -27.74 -17.64
CA SER A 136 22.73 -27.04 -18.79
C SER A 136 22.76 -25.53 -18.57
N VAL A 137 21.77 -24.98 -17.86
CA VAL A 137 21.70 -23.55 -17.49
C VAL A 137 22.80 -23.21 -16.49
N LEU A 138 22.99 -24.02 -15.43
CA LEU A 138 24.10 -23.82 -14.50
C LEU A 138 25.47 -23.93 -15.18
N ARG A 139 25.61 -24.79 -16.20
CA ARG A 139 26.84 -24.87 -17.01
C ARG A 139 27.04 -23.59 -17.81
N GLY A 140 26.03 -23.12 -18.54
CA GLY A 140 26.10 -21.86 -19.29
C GLY A 140 26.38 -20.65 -18.40
N TRP A 141 25.73 -20.55 -17.24
CA TRP A 141 25.98 -19.47 -16.28
C TRP A 141 27.42 -19.44 -15.73
N SER A 142 28.05 -20.60 -15.60
CA SER A 142 29.40 -20.73 -15.02
C SER A 142 30.53 -20.78 -16.04
N GLU A 143 30.22 -20.72 -17.33
CA GLU A 143 31.25 -20.65 -18.37
C GLU A 143 32.06 -19.34 -18.24
N PRO A 144 33.33 -19.30 -18.70
CA PRO A 144 34.17 -18.11 -18.55
C PRO A 144 33.56 -16.82 -19.10
N HIS A 145 32.78 -16.90 -20.19
CA HIS A 145 32.13 -15.74 -20.81
C HIS A 145 30.71 -15.45 -20.29
N GLY A 146 30.20 -16.25 -19.36
CA GLY A 146 28.91 -16.05 -18.67
C GLY A 146 29.02 -15.08 -17.49
N LEU A 147 28.46 -15.45 -16.34
CA LEU A 147 28.49 -14.60 -15.12
C LEU A 147 29.90 -14.23 -14.64
N PRO A 148 30.94 -15.10 -14.74
CA PRO A 148 32.32 -14.75 -14.37
C PRO A 148 32.94 -13.60 -15.15
N LYS A 149 32.36 -13.21 -16.29
CA LYS A 149 32.85 -12.06 -17.08
C LYS A 149 32.40 -10.72 -16.49
N LEU A 150 31.38 -10.69 -15.64
CA LEU A 150 30.87 -9.46 -15.03
C LEU A 150 31.91 -8.90 -14.04
N PRO A 151 32.40 -7.66 -14.23
CA PRO A 151 33.56 -7.13 -13.51
C PRO A 151 33.30 -6.88 -12.02
N TYR A 152 32.09 -6.47 -11.66
CA TYR A 152 31.77 -6.07 -10.29
C TYR A 152 30.89 -7.08 -9.55
N LEU A 153 30.54 -8.21 -10.19
CA LEU A 153 29.66 -9.21 -9.59
C LEU A 153 30.34 -9.90 -8.40
N LYS A 154 29.68 -9.81 -7.24
CA LYS A 154 30.12 -10.35 -5.94
C LYS A 154 29.22 -11.47 -5.44
N ALA A 155 27.93 -11.44 -5.75
CA ALA A 155 26.98 -12.44 -5.25
C ALA A 155 26.00 -12.91 -6.32
N ILE A 156 25.78 -14.23 -6.35
CA ILE A 156 24.70 -14.88 -7.10
C ILE A 156 23.75 -15.49 -6.08
N HIS A 157 22.52 -14.99 -6.02
CA HIS A 157 21.44 -15.56 -5.23
C HIS A 157 20.63 -16.50 -6.12
N LEU A 158 20.66 -17.79 -5.81
CA LEU A 158 20.00 -18.84 -6.58
C LEU A 158 18.66 -19.22 -5.94
N HIS A 159 17.60 -19.25 -6.75
CA HIS A 159 16.22 -19.57 -6.33
C HIS A 159 15.62 -20.59 -7.30
N TYR A 160 14.86 -21.58 -6.81
CA TYR A 160 14.19 -22.58 -7.66
C TYR A 160 12.87 -23.08 -7.07
N ILE A 161 11.91 -23.49 -7.92
CA ILE A 161 10.57 -23.99 -7.54
C ILE A 161 10.43 -25.43 -8.07
N MET A 162 10.55 -26.48 -7.24
CA MET A 162 10.35 -27.87 -7.69
C MET A 162 9.93 -28.84 -6.56
N PRO A 163 9.20 -29.94 -6.88
CA PRO A 163 8.72 -30.93 -5.92
C PRO A 163 9.82 -31.85 -5.34
N SER A 164 9.50 -32.42 -4.17
CA SER A 164 10.36 -33.02 -3.14
C SER A 164 11.21 -34.26 -3.50
N THR A 165 11.32 -34.68 -4.76
CA THR A 165 11.83 -36.03 -5.11
C THR A 165 13.24 -36.09 -5.69
N ARG A 166 13.99 -34.97 -5.80
CA ARG A 166 15.31 -34.94 -6.51
C ARG A 166 16.44 -34.13 -5.83
N PHE A 167 16.48 -34.06 -4.50
CA PHE A 167 17.43 -33.21 -3.75
C PHE A 167 18.93 -33.48 -4.01
N LYS A 168 19.40 -34.73 -3.93
CA LYS A 168 20.85 -35.03 -3.98
C LYS A 168 21.54 -34.58 -5.27
N ARG A 169 20.95 -34.90 -6.43
CA ARG A 169 21.52 -34.51 -7.73
C ARG A 169 21.54 -32.99 -7.92
N MET A 170 20.60 -32.27 -7.30
CA MET A 170 20.56 -30.81 -7.36
C MET A 170 21.67 -30.21 -6.51
N GLU A 171 21.85 -30.69 -5.28
CA GLU A 171 22.97 -30.28 -4.42
C GLU A 171 24.32 -30.50 -5.12
N ASP A 172 24.51 -31.67 -5.76
CA ASP A 172 25.70 -31.96 -6.56
C ASP A 172 25.88 -30.97 -7.72
N ASN A 173 24.80 -30.63 -8.43
CA ASN A 173 24.84 -29.67 -9.53
C ASN A 173 25.16 -28.25 -9.04
N VAL A 174 24.58 -27.81 -7.92
CA VAL A 174 24.83 -26.50 -7.31
C VAL A 174 26.26 -26.42 -6.78
N ALA A 175 26.74 -27.46 -6.09
CA ALA A 175 28.13 -27.54 -5.63
C ALA A 175 29.12 -27.46 -6.80
N ALA A 176 28.88 -28.23 -7.87
CA ALA A 176 29.70 -28.18 -9.08
C ALA A 176 29.61 -26.81 -9.78
N PHE A 177 28.45 -26.15 -9.75
CA PHE A 177 28.29 -24.78 -10.25
C PHE A 177 29.14 -23.78 -9.46
N ARG A 178 29.12 -23.83 -8.12
CA ARG A 178 29.96 -22.99 -7.26
C ARG A 178 31.44 -23.14 -7.59
N GLN A 179 31.89 -24.37 -7.77
CA GLN A 179 33.28 -24.67 -8.13
C GLN A 179 33.65 -24.09 -9.50
N ARG A 180 32.79 -24.26 -10.52
CA ARG A 180 33.04 -23.71 -11.86
C ARG A 180 33.06 -22.18 -11.86
N ILE A 181 32.16 -21.51 -11.14
CA ILE A 181 32.17 -20.05 -10.98
C ILE A 181 33.51 -19.57 -10.41
N LYS A 182 34.00 -20.22 -9.35
CA LYS A 182 35.29 -19.90 -8.74
C LYS A 182 36.44 -20.08 -9.73
N LEU A 183 36.54 -21.25 -10.38
CA LEU A 183 37.61 -21.54 -11.35
C LEU A 183 37.61 -20.56 -12.53
N SER A 184 36.43 -20.25 -13.09
CA SER A 184 36.28 -19.28 -14.17
C SER A 184 36.66 -17.86 -13.73
N ARG A 185 36.35 -17.48 -12.48
CA ARG A 185 36.73 -16.18 -11.91
C ARG A 185 38.24 -16.08 -11.68
N ASP A 186 38.85 -17.12 -11.12
CA ASP A 186 40.29 -17.21 -10.89
C ASP A 186 41.07 -17.17 -12.21
N HIS A 187 40.53 -17.81 -13.26
CA HIS A 187 41.07 -17.73 -14.61
C HIS A 187 41.13 -16.27 -15.12
N TRP A 188 40.05 -15.49 -14.97
CA TRP A 188 40.06 -14.08 -15.33
C TRP A 188 41.02 -13.24 -14.50
N LYS A 189 41.12 -13.48 -13.18
CA LYS A 189 42.11 -12.82 -12.32
C LYS A 189 43.53 -13.07 -12.84
N GLY A 190 43.85 -14.31 -13.20
CA GLY A 190 45.15 -14.69 -13.78
C GLY A 190 45.45 -13.98 -15.11
N ILE A 191 44.45 -13.90 -16.00
CA ILE A 191 44.60 -13.17 -17.27
C ILE A 191 44.88 -11.68 -17.01
N ILE A 192 44.09 -11.02 -16.16
CA ILE A 192 44.24 -9.58 -15.84
C ILE A 192 45.61 -9.32 -15.20
N GLN A 193 46.03 -10.18 -14.27
CA GLN A 193 47.36 -10.10 -13.65
C GLN A 193 48.48 -10.16 -14.70
N SER A 194 48.40 -11.15 -15.59
CA SER A 194 49.41 -11.36 -16.63
C SER A 194 49.50 -10.18 -17.60
N GLN A 195 48.36 -9.59 -17.98
CA GLN A 195 48.31 -8.41 -18.84
C GLN A 195 48.84 -7.16 -18.15
N SER A 196 48.51 -6.97 -16.88
CA SER A 196 49.00 -5.84 -16.09
C SER A 196 50.53 -5.86 -15.97
N ILE A 197 51.12 -7.03 -15.73
CA ILE A 197 52.59 -7.22 -15.70
C ILE A 197 53.21 -6.90 -17.07
N LYS A 198 52.63 -7.40 -18.16
CA LYS A 198 53.13 -7.16 -19.53
C LYS A 198 53.05 -5.69 -19.94
N ARG A 199 51.97 -5.00 -19.56
CA ARG A 199 51.80 -3.55 -19.76
C ARG A 199 52.88 -2.75 -19.04
N ALA A 200 53.10 -3.06 -17.76
CA ALA A 200 54.16 -2.41 -16.98
C ALA A 200 55.57 -2.66 -17.57
N ALA A 201 55.77 -3.80 -18.22
CA ALA A 201 57.03 -4.16 -18.89
C ALA A 201 57.17 -3.65 -20.34
N GLY A 202 56.18 -2.96 -20.90
CA GLY A 202 56.20 -2.47 -22.29
C GLY A 202 56.17 -3.57 -23.36
N LYS A 203 55.71 -4.78 -23.02
CA LYS A 203 55.73 -5.97 -23.89
C LYS A 203 54.34 -6.43 -24.36
N GLU A 204 53.33 -5.56 -24.29
CA GLU A 204 51.98 -5.88 -24.73
C GLU A 204 51.91 -5.94 -26.27
N THR A 205 51.35 -7.03 -26.82
CA THR A 205 51.20 -7.22 -28.28
C THR A 205 49.77 -6.93 -28.72
N ASP A 206 49.57 -6.50 -29.98
CA ASP A 206 48.23 -6.15 -30.50
C ASP A 206 47.25 -7.33 -30.50
N LYS A 207 47.72 -8.57 -30.68
CA LYS A 207 46.87 -9.78 -30.60
C LYS A 207 46.37 -10.08 -29.18
N GLU A 208 47.10 -9.63 -28.14
CA GLU A 208 46.71 -9.84 -26.74
C GLU A 208 45.71 -8.79 -26.24
N LYS A 209 45.58 -7.66 -26.96
CA LYS A 209 44.57 -6.63 -26.65
C LYS A 209 43.13 -7.13 -26.81
N ASP A 210 42.90 -8.21 -27.56
CA ASP A 210 41.56 -8.75 -27.86
C ASP A 210 41.13 -9.93 -26.98
N ILE A 211 42.03 -10.48 -26.15
CA ILE A 211 41.75 -11.65 -25.29
C ILE A 211 40.87 -11.28 -24.09
N VAL A 212 41.06 -10.07 -23.54
CA VAL A 212 40.28 -9.60 -22.39
C VAL A 212 39.04 -8.84 -22.88
N PRO A 213 37.82 -9.26 -22.50
CA PRO A 213 36.60 -8.56 -22.86
C PRO A 213 36.63 -7.11 -22.39
N GLY A 214 36.10 -6.19 -23.20
CA GLY A 214 36.13 -4.74 -22.98
C GLY A 214 35.95 -4.28 -21.53
N PRO A 215 34.94 -4.74 -20.76
CA PRO A 215 34.71 -4.31 -19.39
C PRO A 215 35.86 -4.62 -18.40
N LEU A 216 36.65 -5.65 -18.68
CA LEU A 216 37.75 -6.11 -17.83
C LEU A 216 39.10 -5.47 -18.22
N LYS A 217 39.21 -4.82 -19.40
CA LYS A 217 40.46 -4.24 -19.93
C LYS A 217 41.01 -3.09 -19.08
N ASN A 218 40.15 -2.45 -18.29
CA ASN A 218 40.47 -1.25 -17.52
C ASN A 218 40.65 -1.51 -16.02
N MET A 219 40.59 -2.77 -15.57
CA MET A 219 40.65 -3.12 -14.15
C MET A 219 42.09 -3.36 -13.66
N GLY A 220 42.38 -2.91 -12.46
CA GLY A 220 43.63 -3.19 -11.75
C GLY A 220 43.72 -4.62 -11.19
N VAL A 221 44.95 -5.06 -10.90
CA VAL A 221 45.34 -6.37 -10.34
C VAL A 221 44.50 -6.86 -9.14
N GLY A 222 43.84 -5.97 -8.39
CA GLY A 222 43.02 -6.29 -7.21
C GLY A 222 41.55 -5.90 -7.28
N GLU A 223 41.03 -5.45 -8.44
CA GLU A 223 39.67 -4.88 -8.51
C GLU A 223 38.57 -5.92 -8.78
N LEU A 224 38.92 -7.11 -9.30
CA LEU A 224 37.97 -8.17 -9.61
C LEU A 224 37.61 -8.98 -8.35
N SER A 225 36.38 -8.82 -7.86
CA SER A 225 35.90 -9.48 -6.63
C SER A 225 35.69 -11.00 -6.82
N ASP A 226 35.80 -11.75 -5.72
CA ASP A 226 35.28 -13.12 -5.68
C ASP A 226 33.75 -13.13 -5.81
N ILE A 227 33.21 -14.20 -6.42
CA ILE A 227 31.76 -14.42 -6.49
C ILE A 227 31.35 -15.44 -5.44
N GLY A 228 30.53 -15.02 -4.48
CA GLY A 228 29.77 -15.91 -3.60
C GLY A 228 28.50 -16.40 -4.28
N VAL A 229 28.14 -17.67 -4.08
CA VAL A 229 26.86 -18.22 -4.51
C VAL A 229 26.04 -18.57 -3.27
N ILE A 230 24.97 -17.80 -3.06
CA ILE A 230 24.04 -17.97 -1.95
C ILE A 230 22.85 -18.76 -2.49
N ASP A 231 22.67 -19.96 -1.96
CA ASP A 231 21.56 -20.82 -2.32
C ASP A 231 20.41 -20.57 -1.34
N HIS A 232 19.31 -19.99 -1.85
CA HIS A 232 18.10 -19.74 -1.06
C HIS A 232 17.16 -20.95 -1.06
N GLY A 233 17.49 -22.01 -1.80
CA GLY A 233 16.69 -23.22 -1.85
C GLY A 233 15.34 -23.05 -2.53
N GLN A 234 14.39 -23.88 -2.08
CA GLN A 234 13.01 -23.82 -2.55
C GLN A 234 12.35 -22.55 -2.02
N THR A 235 11.93 -21.66 -2.91
CA THR A 235 11.04 -20.54 -2.54
C THR A 235 9.61 -21.07 -2.43
N ASP A 236 8.98 -20.92 -1.27
CA ASP A 236 7.58 -21.30 -1.08
C ASP A 236 6.69 -20.55 -2.09
N THR A 237 6.11 -21.31 -3.02
CA THR A 237 4.79 -20.95 -3.53
C THR A 237 3.80 -21.42 -2.47
N ALA A 238 3.42 -20.53 -1.54
CA ALA A 238 2.15 -20.70 -0.85
C ALA A 238 1.06 -20.91 -1.92
N ASP A 239 0.18 -21.89 -1.68
CA ASP A 239 -0.98 -22.30 -2.50
C ASP A 239 -0.77 -23.38 -3.57
N GLN A 240 -0.31 -24.57 -3.16
CA GLN A 240 -0.83 -25.82 -3.74
C GLN A 240 -1.06 -26.86 -2.64
N ARG A 241 -2.23 -26.81 -1.99
CA ARG A 241 -2.82 -27.97 -1.31
C ARG A 241 -4.32 -28.05 -1.61
N ASN A 242 -4.66 -29.13 -2.31
CA ASN A 242 -5.91 -29.87 -2.41
C ASN A 242 -7.24 -29.13 -2.12
N SER A 243 -8.01 -29.00 -3.20
CA SER A 243 -9.45 -28.99 -3.21
C SER A 243 -10.00 -30.34 -2.76
N ASP A 244 -10.72 -30.38 -1.64
CA ASP A 244 -11.76 -31.38 -1.40
C ASP A 244 -13.09 -30.63 -1.29
N GLY A 245 -14.00 -30.96 -2.21
CA GLY A 245 -15.31 -30.35 -2.34
C GLY A 245 -16.27 -30.85 -1.26
N GLY A 246 -16.80 -29.92 -0.48
CA GLY A 246 -18.00 -30.09 0.31
C GLY A 246 -19.10 -29.19 -0.23
N THR A 247 -20.11 -29.78 -0.87
CA THR A 247 -21.29 -29.08 -1.36
C THR A 247 -22.15 -28.62 -0.18
N GLY A 248 -22.15 -27.32 0.10
CA GLY A 248 -23.05 -26.65 1.04
C GLY A 248 -24.00 -25.72 0.30
N SER A 249 -25.29 -25.91 0.49
CA SER A 249 -26.38 -25.16 -0.12
C SER A 249 -26.28 -23.65 0.15
N ALA A 250 -26.39 -22.85 -0.91
CA ALA A 250 -26.47 -21.39 -0.83
C ALA A 250 -27.74 -20.96 -0.07
N GLN A 251 -27.55 -20.35 1.10
CA GLN A 251 -28.51 -19.39 1.63
C GLN A 251 -28.07 -18.00 1.19
N GLU A 252 -28.96 -17.29 0.50
CA GLU A 252 -28.83 -15.85 0.23
C GLU A 252 -28.69 -15.11 1.57
N VAL A 253 -27.53 -14.51 1.81
CA VAL A 253 -27.28 -13.64 2.98
C VAL A 253 -27.31 -12.19 2.52
N LYS A 254 -28.30 -11.45 3.05
CA LYS A 254 -28.62 -10.03 2.82
C LYS A 254 -27.41 -9.12 2.98
N GLU A 255 -27.28 -8.12 2.10
CA GLU A 255 -26.48 -6.92 2.37
C GLU A 255 -27.00 -6.20 3.63
N ASP A 256 -26.09 -5.60 4.39
CA ASP A 256 -26.36 -5.00 5.70
C ASP A 256 -27.40 -3.86 5.62
N PRO A 257 -28.31 -3.73 6.60
CA PRO A 257 -29.49 -2.88 6.44
C PRO A 257 -29.23 -1.38 6.29
N TRP A 258 -28.13 -0.83 6.86
CA TRP A 258 -27.93 0.63 6.85
C TRP A 258 -26.85 1.17 5.91
N PHE A 259 -25.86 0.37 5.50
CA PHE A 259 -24.79 0.85 4.61
C PHE A 259 -25.33 1.37 3.28
N HIS A 260 -26.43 0.79 2.79
CA HIS A 260 -27.08 1.26 1.57
C HIS A 260 -27.56 2.71 1.73
N TYR A 261 -28.12 3.11 2.88
CA TYR A 261 -28.59 4.49 3.09
C TYR A 261 -27.47 5.52 3.03
N VAL A 262 -26.31 5.21 3.61
CA VAL A 262 -25.14 6.10 3.53
C VAL A 262 -24.59 6.13 2.11
N THR A 263 -24.55 4.98 1.43
CA THR A 263 -24.09 4.89 0.03
C THR A 263 -24.99 5.69 -0.91
N GLU A 264 -26.31 5.51 -0.81
CA GLU A 264 -27.32 6.23 -1.60
C GLU A 264 -27.31 7.74 -1.31
N PHE A 265 -27.10 8.14 -0.05
CA PHE A 265 -26.91 9.53 0.33
C PHE A 265 -25.69 10.14 -0.36
N VAL A 266 -24.56 9.44 -0.29
CA VAL A 266 -23.28 9.90 -0.83
C VAL A 266 -23.32 10.06 -2.35
N ILE A 267 -23.93 9.11 -3.07
CA ILE A 267 -24.09 9.15 -4.54
C ILE A 267 -24.90 10.38 -4.98
N ARG A 268 -25.78 10.90 -4.12
CA ARG A 268 -26.65 12.06 -4.41
C ARG A 268 -26.10 13.39 -3.91
N MET A 269 -24.94 13.40 -3.24
CA MET A 269 -24.33 14.66 -2.85
C MET A 269 -23.86 15.44 -4.08
N PRO A 270 -24.07 16.77 -4.13
CA PRO A 270 -23.72 17.57 -5.29
C PRO A 270 -22.21 17.68 -5.48
N ASP A 271 -21.77 17.79 -6.74
CA ASP A 271 -20.38 18.07 -7.05
C ASP A 271 -19.97 19.44 -6.52
N ILE A 272 -18.83 19.48 -5.81
CA ILE A 272 -18.36 20.69 -5.12
C ILE A 272 -17.34 21.43 -5.99
N PRO A 273 -17.44 22.76 -6.13
CA PRO A 273 -16.40 23.55 -6.78
C PRO A 273 -15.06 23.41 -6.06
N GLN A 274 -14.08 22.75 -6.71
CA GLN A 274 -12.76 22.42 -6.14
C GLN A 274 -11.93 23.65 -5.71
N ASN A 275 -12.30 24.85 -6.18
CA ASN A 275 -11.56 26.10 -5.92
C ASN A 275 -11.90 26.80 -4.60
N ASN A 276 -12.81 26.24 -3.77
CA ASN A 276 -13.16 26.85 -2.49
C ASN A 276 -12.26 26.33 -1.36
N LEU A 277 -11.38 27.20 -0.85
CA LEU A 277 -10.46 26.90 0.27
C LEU A 277 -11.17 26.37 1.54
N GLY A 278 -12.46 26.67 1.73
CA GLY A 278 -13.26 26.17 2.86
C GLY A 278 -13.84 24.75 2.68
N LEU A 279 -13.74 24.17 1.49
CA LEU A 279 -14.30 22.86 1.12
C LEU A 279 -13.22 21.85 0.74
N GLN A 280 -12.03 21.97 1.33
CA GLN A 280 -10.97 20.99 1.14
C GLN A 280 -11.44 19.58 1.56
N ASN A 281 -10.96 18.57 0.83
CA ASN A 281 -11.21 17.17 1.15
C ASN A 281 -10.70 16.84 2.57
N VAL A 282 -11.38 15.90 3.22
CA VAL A 282 -11.03 15.49 4.58
C VAL A 282 -9.80 14.61 4.53
N THR A 283 -8.77 14.92 5.31
CA THR A 283 -7.52 14.15 5.30
C THR A 283 -7.54 13.06 6.36
N VAL A 284 -7.33 11.81 5.94
CA VAL A 284 -7.29 10.65 6.83
C VAL A 284 -5.92 10.00 6.75
N ALA A 285 -5.12 10.10 7.80
CA ALA A 285 -3.91 9.29 7.92
C ALA A 285 -4.31 7.84 8.24
N LEU A 286 -4.07 6.94 7.30
CA LEU A 286 -4.28 5.51 7.51
C LEU A 286 -2.94 4.87 7.89
N ILE A 287 -2.78 4.59 9.17
CA ILE A 287 -1.57 4.01 9.74
C ILE A 287 -1.78 2.51 9.84
N ASP A 288 -1.17 1.76 8.92
CA ASP A 288 -1.40 0.33 8.76
C ASP A 288 -0.22 -0.32 8.02
N ASP A 289 -0.38 -1.50 7.44
CA ASP A 289 0.67 -2.22 6.69
C ASP A 289 0.93 -1.67 5.26
N GLY A 290 0.43 -0.46 4.99
CA GLY A 290 0.44 0.21 3.69
C GLY A 290 -0.87 0.00 2.91
N VAL A 291 -1.02 0.67 1.77
CA VAL A 291 -2.26 0.63 0.98
C VAL A 291 -1.92 0.37 -0.47
N ASP A 292 -2.45 -0.69 -1.06
CA ASP A 292 -2.33 -0.90 -2.50
C ASP A 292 -3.28 0.04 -3.27
N VAL A 293 -2.80 1.24 -3.59
CA VAL A 293 -3.59 2.28 -4.27
C VAL A 293 -3.97 1.94 -5.72
N PHE A 294 -3.42 0.85 -6.27
CA PHE A 294 -3.74 0.35 -7.61
C PHE A 294 -4.76 -0.78 -7.59
N ASP A 295 -5.21 -1.19 -6.40
CA ASP A 295 -6.33 -2.10 -6.24
C ASP A 295 -7.57 -1.61 -7.01
N LYS A 296 -8.29 -2.51 -7.69
CA LYS A 296 -9.43 -2.17 -8.57
C LYS A 296 -10.46 -1.30 -7.85
N GLY A 297 -10.74 -1.60 -6.56
CA GLY A 297 -11.70 -0.84 -5.76
C GLY A 297 -11.21 0.52 -5.31
N LEU A 298 -9.89 0.74 -5.24
CA LEU A 298 -9.28 2.04 -4.88
C LEU A 298 -8.92 2.87 -6.10
N SER A 299 -9.00 2.27 -7.28
CA SER A 299 -8.35 2.78 -8.46
C SER A 299 -8.94 4.13 -8.94
N ALA A 300 -10.21 4.39 -8.69
CA ALA A 300 -10.84 5.67 -9.04
C ALA A 300 -10.45 6.84 -8.10
N HIS A 301 -9.80 6.56 -6.96
CA HIS A 301 -9.55 7.55 -5.92
C HIS A 301 -8.14 8.15 -6.01
N TYR A 302 -8.03 9.43 -5.64
CA TYR A 302 -6.75 10.10 -5.45
C TYR A 302 -6.22 9.88 -4.04
N PHE A 303 -4.97 9.43 -3.95
CA PHE A 303 -4.24 9.27 -2.70
C PHE A 303 -3.09 10.29 -2.67
N PRO A 304 -3.08 11.24 -1.72
CA PRO A 304 -1.91 12.07 -1.49
C PRO A 304 -0.66 11.21 -1.16
N PRO A 305 0.56 11.69 -1.45
CA PRO A 305 1.78 10.95 -1.17
C PRO A 305 1.87 10.52 0.31
N GLY A 306 2.01 9.23 0.54
CA GLY A 306 2.18 8.64 1.86
C GLY A 306 3.62 8.71 2.40
N ALA A 307 3.88 7.95 3.46
CA ALA A 307 5.22 7.71 4.01
C ALA A 307 5.35 6.27 4.48
N THR A 308 6.58 5.75 4.50
CA THR A 308 6.86 4.40 4.98
C THR A 308 7.81 4.48 6.17
N PHE A 309 7.46 3.74 7.22
CA PHE A 309 8.21 3.61 8.47
C PHE A 309 8.67 2.16 8.67
N ASP A 310 8.48 1.33 7.64
CA ASP A 310 9.14 0.05 7.46
C ASP A 310 10.66 0.24 7.58
N THR A 311 11.34 -0.63 8.33
CA THR A 311 12.80 -0.56 8.51
C THR A 311 13.47 -1.89 8.17
N SER A 312 12.76 -2.75 7.42
CA SER A 312 13.29 -4.03 6.95
C SER A 312 14.66 -3.87 6.28
N SER A 313 15.53 -4.84 6.53
CA SER A 313 16.92 -4.88 6.03
C SER A 313 16.99 -4.76 4.51
N ASP A 314 15.98 -5.33 3.83
CA ASP A 314 15.89 -5.36 2.37
C ASP A 314 15.43 -4.04 1.75
N GLY A 315 15.03 -3.08 2.60
CA GLY A 315 14.54 -1.75 2.25
C GLY A 315 13.05 -1.57 2.49
N PRO A 316 12.60 -0.39 2.96
CA PRO A 316 11.20 -0.16 3.27
C PRO A 316 10.34 -0.35 2.02
N GLY A 317 9.30 -1.18 2.12
CA GLY A 317 8.24 -1.18 1.11
C GLY A 317 7.60 0.22 1.01
N PRO A 318 7.15 0.65 -0.17
CA PRO A 318 6.54 1.96 -0.30
C PRO A 318 5.18 2.02 0.41
N ALA A 319 4.73 3.23 0.77
CA ALA A 319 3.46 3.42 1.46
C ALA A 319 2.24 2.98 0.63
N ASN A 320 2.39 2.99 -0.69
CA ASN A 320 1.37 2.62 -1.67
C ASN A 320 1.39 1.13 -2.04
N SER A 321 1.98 0.29 -1.18
CA SER A 321 1.79 -1.16 -1.21
C SER A 321 1.45 -1.68 0.18
N SER A 322 0.51 -2.61 0.26
CA SER A 322 0.15 -3.29 1.51
C SER A 322 0.92 -4.61 1.65
N VAL A 323 1.36 -4.94 2.86
CA VAL A 323 2.05 -6.22 3.15
C VAL A 323 1.11 -7.41 3.02
N SER A 324 -0.04 -7.34 3.68
CA SER A 324 -1.00 -8.44 3.82
C SER A 324 -2.33 -8.19 3.11
N GLY A 325 -2.54 -6.97 2.60
CA GLY A 325 -3.83 -6.48 2.11
C GLY A 325 -4.69 -5.82 3.19
N HIS A 326 -4.28 -5.85 4.46
CA HIS A 326 -5.05 -5.32 5.58
C HIS A 326 -5.32 -3.81 5.43
N GLY A 327 -4.28 -2.99 5.24
CA GLY A 327 -4.46 -1.56 5.04
C GLY A 327 -5.25 -1.20 3.77
N THR A 328 -5.15 -2.00 2.71
CA THR A 328 -6.01 -1.86 1.51
C THR A 328 -7.48 -2.04 1.84
N ALA A 329 -7.83 -3.06 2.63
CA ALA A 329 -9.21 -3.27 3.08
C ALA A 329 -9.72 -2.13 3.97
N MET A 330 -8.88 -1.60 4.85
CA MET A 330 -9.23 -0.44 5.69
C MET A 330 -9.49 0.80 4.83
N ALA A 331 -8.67 1.04 3.80
CA ALA A 331 -8.87 2.15 2.87
C ALA A 331 -10.19 2.04 2.11
N LEU A 332 -10.55 0.83 1.63
CA LEU A 332 -11.84 0.57 0.98
C LEU A 332 -13.01 0.87 1.92
N ALA A 333 -12.92 0.46 3.19
CA ALA A 333 -13.97 0.70 4.17
C ALA A 333 -14.16 2.18 4.52
N ILE A 334 -13.06 2.93 4.67
CA ILE A 334 -13.10 4.38 4.87
C ILE A 334 -13.78 5.07 3.67
N LEU A 335 -13.36 4.73 2.44
CA LEU A 335 -13.91 5.33 1.22
C LEU A 335 -15.36 4.90 0.94
N LYS A 336 -15.78 3.70 1.36
CA LYS A 336 -17.18 3.27 1.29
C LYS A 336 -18.10 4.23 2.07
N MET A 337 -17.63 4.75 3.21
CA MET A 337 -18.38 5.74 4.00
C MET A 337 -18.18 7.16 3.50
N CYS A 338 -16.96 7.53 3.11
CA CYS A 338 -16.62 8.87 2.64
C CYS A 338 -15.71 8.85 1.41
N PRO A 339 -16.27 8.85 0.19
CA PRO A 339 -15.51 8.91 -1.06
C PRO A 339 -14.69 10.19 -1.25
N TYR A 340 -15.03 11.26 -0.52
CA TYR A 340 -14.34 12.55 -0.51
C TYR A 340 -13.14 12.61 0.44
N ALA A 341 -12.84 11.51 1.12
CA ALA A 341 -11.66 11.42 1.97
C ALA A 341 -10.39 11.32 1.11
N HIS A 342 -9.39 12.13 1.46
CA HIS A 342 -8.02 11.97 1.00
C HIS A 342 -7.26 11.11 2.01
N ILE A 343 -7.14 9.81 1.70
CA ILE A 343 -6.39 8.86 2.52
C ILE A 343 -4.89 9.04 2.26
N ILE A 344 -4.13 9.28 3.32
CA ILE A 344 -2.66 9.36 3.31
C ILE A 344 -2.12 8.06 3.92
N PRO A 345 -1.57 7.13 3.10
CA PRO A 345 -1.06 5.86 3.62
C PRO A 345 0.23 6.06 4.43
N PHE A 346 0.27 5.53 5.65
CA PHE A 346 1.48 5.40 6.46
C PHE A 346 1.76 3.94 6.75
N ARG A 347 2.73 3.38 6.03
CA ARG A 347 3.10 1.96 6.12
C ARG A 347 3.97 1.71 7.33
N LEU A 348 3.58 0.73 8.13
CA LEU A 348 4.31 0.26 9.29
C LEU A 348 5.24 -0.90 8.94
N MET A 349 6.34 -1.00 9.69
CA MET A 349 7.06 -2.27 9.84
C MET A 349 6.13 -3.27 10.53
N THR A 350 5.94 -4.45 9.95
CA THR A 350 5.20 -5.55 10.56
C THR A 350 6.10 -6.76 10.74
N GLU A 351 5.93 -7.46 11.84
CA GLU A 351 6.66 -8.68 12.19
C GLU A 351 5.64 -9.81 12.35
N THR A 352 5.86 -10.93 11.68
CA THR A 352 5.06 -12.15 11.92
C THR A 352 5.66 -12.89 13.09
N ASP A 353 4.88 -13.13 14.14
CA ASP A 353 5.30 -14.08 15.15
C ASP A 353 5.26 -15.49 14.52
N GLY A 354 6.25 -16.34 14.77
CA GLY A 354 6.35 -17.66 14.13
C GLY A 354 5.21 -18.65 14.47
N LYS A 355 4.20 -18.24 15.24
CA LYS A 355 3.06 -19.04 15.73
C LYS A 355 1.72 -18.54 15.16
N SER A 356 1.51 -17.23 15.10
CA SER A 356 0.36 -16.58 14.49
C SER A 356 0.86 -15.88 13.23
N PHE A 357 0.48 -16.38 12.05
CA PHE A 357 0.82 -15.77 10.76
C PHE A 357 0.18 -14.37 10.55
N VAL A 358 -0.24 -13.70 11.63
CA VAL A 358 -0.82 -12.36 11.68
C VAL A 358 0.31 -11.35 11.88
N PRO A 359 0.60 -10.49 10.89
CA PRO A 359 1.65 -9.49 11.02
C PRO A 359 1.28 -8.46 12.10
N ARG A 360 2.14 -8.27 13.11
CA ARG A 360 1.97 -7.27 14.15
C ARG A 360 2.83 -6.03 13.88
N PRO A 361 2.31 -4.81 14.07
CA PRO A 361 3.08 -3.60 13.84
C PRO A 361 4.18 -3.43 14.88
N GLN A 362 5.36 -3.01 14.41
CA GLN A 362 6.46 -2.64 15.28
C GLN A 362 6.15 -1.30 15.97
N PRO A 363 6.25 -1.21 17.30
CA PRO A 363 5.86 -0.01 18.03
C PRO A 363 6.62 1.28 17.65
N ALA A 364 7.92 1.18 17.39
CA ALA A 364 8.73 2.33 16.99
C ALA A 364 8.34 2.88 15.61
N SER A 365 7.93 1.99 14.69
CA SER A 365 7.38 2.37 13.39
C SER A 365 6.04 3.11 13.56
N ALA A 366 5.16 2.60 14.42
CA ALA A 366 3.87 3.23 14.71
C ALA A 366 4.04 4.64 15.30
N ALA A 367 4.96 4.82 16.24
CA ALA A 367 5.24 6.13 16.83
C ALA A 367 5.70 7.16 15.80
N LYS A 368 6.57 6.78 14.86
CA LYS A 368 7.01 7.67 13.76
C LYS A 368 5.88 8.00 12.79
N ALA A 369 5.02 7.04 12.47
CA ALA A 369 3.86 7.26 11.61
C ALA A 369 2.86 8.25 12.23
N ILE A 370 2.59 8.12 13.53
CA ILE A 370 1.68 9.02 14.24
C ILE A 370 2.30 10.42 14.34
N ARG A 371 3.61 10.53 14.60
CA ARG A 371 4.36 11.80 14.55
C ARG A 371 4.18 12.50 13.19
N GLU A 372 4.42 11.78 12.10
CA GLU A 372 4.27 12.34 10.74
C GLU A 372 2.83 12.79 10.47
N ALA A 373 1.82 12.03 10.94
CA ALA A 373 0.42 12.43 10.82
C ALA A 373 0.13 13.77 11.50
N LEU A 374 0.71 13.97 12.69
CA LEU A 374 0.59 15.20 13.46
C LEU A 374 1.29 16.37 12.77
N ASP A 375 2.50 16.15 12.26
CA ASP A 375 3.27 17.18 11.54
C ASP A 375 2.58 17.60 10.23
N ARG A 376 1.82 16.68 9.60
CA ARG A 376 0.98 16.98 8.43
C ARG A 376 -0.37 17.61 8.73
N ASN A 377 -0.73 17.80 10.02
CA ASN A 377 -1.98 18.42 10.45
C ASN A 377 -3.24 17.77 9.82
N VAL A 378 -3.29 16.43 9.81
CA VAL A 378 -4.43 15.68 9.25
C VAL A 378 -5.72 15.92 10.05
N ASP A 379 -6.88 15.61 9.46
CA ASP A 379 -8.17 15.68 10.16
C ASP A 379 -8.39 14.47 11.07
N ILE A 380 -8.07 13.26 10.56
CA ILE A 380 -8.30 11.99 11.24
C ILE A 380 -7.04 11.12 11.17
N ILE A 381 -6.75 10.39 12.25
CA ILE A 381 -5.81 9.27 12.28
C ILE A 381 -6.62 7.99 12.52
N SER A 382 -6.50 7.01 11.62
CA SER A 382 -7.13 5.69 11.72
C SER A 382 -6.06 4.61 11.96
N MET A 383 -6.18 3.88 13.06
CA MET A 383 -5.25 2.82 13.48
C MET A 383 -6.00 1.51 13.71
N SER A 384 -6.02 0.63 12.71
CA SER A 384 -6.73 -0.66 12.76
C SER A 384 -5.81 -1.80 13.22
N TRP A 385 -5.08 -1.58 14.31
CA TRP A 385 -4.15 -2.54 14.88
C TRP A 385 -4.00 -2.30 16.37
N THR A 386 -3.50 -3.32 17.08
CA THR A 386 -3.19 -3.23 18.50
C THR A 386 -1.78 -3.74 18.78
N ILE A 387 -1.17 -3.20 19.84
CA ILE A 387 0.13 -3.61 20.35
C ILE A 387 -0.03 -3.81 21.86
N SER A 388 0.33 -4.99 22.35
CA SER A 388 0.43 -5.29 23.78
C SER A 388 1.90 -5.22 24.20
N GLN A 389 2.16 -4.64 25.37
CA GLN A 389 3.48 -4.75 26.01
C GLN A 389 3.47 -5.98 26.93
N GLU A 390 4.32 -6.97 26.66
CA GLU A 390 4.39 -8.19 27.49
C GLU A 390 5.26 -7.98 28.74
N ASP A 391 5.01 -8.78 29.78
CA ASP A 391 5.79 -8.77 31.01
C ASP A 391 7.24 -9.21 30.73
N GLY A 392 8.20 -8.33 31.03
CA GLY A 392 9.63 -8.55 30.80
C GLY A 392 10.18 -7.95 29.51
N ASP A 393 9.32 -7.39 28.64
CA ASP A 393 9.78 -6.61 27.50
C ASP A 393 10.50 -5.33 27.96
N LYS A 394 11.57 -4.96 27.25
CA LYS A 394 12.19 -3.65 27.44
C LYS A 394 11.12 -2.57 27.23
N PRO A 395 11.04 -1.53 28.11
CA PRO A 395 10.08 -0.45 27.96
C PRO A 395 10.09 0.07 26.53
N ASN A 396 8.93 0.11 25.88
CA ASN A 396 8.87 0.57 24.52
C ASN A 396 9.03 2.10 24.47
N VAL A 397 10.28 2.55 24.39
CA VAL A 397 10.64 3.98 24.39
C VAL A 397 9.83 4.75 23.35
N GLY A 398 9.54 4.15 22.19
CA GLY A 398 8.74 4.77 21.12
C GLY A 398 7.30 5.07 21.54
N LEU A 399 6.64 4.16 22.25
CA LEU A 399 5.25 4.36 22.70
C LEU A 399 5.16 5.34 23.87
N ASN A 400 6.12 5.31 24.80
CA ASN A 400 6.20 6.30 25.88
C ASN A 400 6.45 7.72 25.34
N GLN A 401 7.33 7.86 24.34
CA GLN A 401 7.56 9.14 23.64
C GLN A 401 6.31 9.64 22.93
N LEU A 402 5.45 8.73 22.47
CA LEU A 402 4.23 9.08 21.77
C LEU A 402 3.15 9.60 22.72
N SER A 403 2.94 8.96 23.87
CA SER A 403 2.03 9.48 24.91
C SER A 403 2.48 10.88 25.37
N ALA A 404 3.79 11.05 25.57
CA ALA A 404 4.36 12.36 25.90
C ALA A 404 4.16 13.40 24.78
N LEU A 405 4.27 12.99 23.52
CA LEU A 405 4.00 13.86 22.38
C LEU A 405 2.54 14.33 22.36
N ILE A 406 1.57 13.44 22.51
CA ILE A 406 0.17 13.84 22.45
C ILE A 406 -0.15 14.80 23.58
N ALA A 407 0.36 14.54 24.79
CA ALA A 407 0.27 15.47 25.91
C ALA A 407 0.91 16.84 25.57
N GLN A 408 2.06 16.85 24.91
CA GLN A 408 2.71 18.09 24.46
C GLN A 408 1.87 18.86 23.45
N ILE A 409 1.36 18.21 22.39
CA ILE A 409 0.53 18.87 21.35
C ILE A 409 -0.74 19.46 21.96
N GLN A 410 -1.33 18.80 22.95
CA GLN A 410 -2.48 19.34 23.66
C GLN A 410 -2.18 20.68 24.36
N THR A 411 -0.93 20.90 24.76
CA THR A 411 -0.48 22.15 25.40
C THR A 411 0.09 23.18 24.42
N GLU A 412 0.43 22.79 23.20
CA GLU A 412 0.98 23.69 22.18
C GLU A 412 -0.09 24.61 21.59
N ARG A 413 0.07 25.92 21.76
CA ARG A 413 -0.83 26.91 21.15
C ARG A 413 -0.74 26.83 19.62
N GLY A 414 -1.90 26.72 18.96
CA GLY A 414 -2.03 26.79 17.51
C GLY A 414 -1.92 25.46 16.77
N LYS A 415 -1.67 24.34 17.46
CA LYS A 415 -1.78 23.00 16.85
C LYS A 415 -3.06 22.30 17.29
N ARG A 416 -3.75 21.69 16.33
CA ARG A 416 -4.94 20.86 16.60
C ARG A 416 -4.51 19.41 16.78
N VAL A 417 -5.07 18.73 17.78
CA VAL A 417 -5.01 17.27 17.86
C VAL A 417 -6.01 16.68 16.86
N PRO A 418 -5.58 15.84 15.89
CA PRO A 418 -6.50 15.16 14.98
C PRO A 418 -7.44 14.22 15.74
N LEU A 419 -8.60 13.91 15.16
CA LEU A 419 -9.45 12.86 15.72
C LEU A 419 -8.73 11.52 15.58
N MET A 420 -8.54 10.80 16.67
CA MET A 420 -7.86 9.51 16.68
C MET A 420 -8.87 8.39 16.85
N PHE A 421 -8.86 7.43 15.94
CA PHE A 421 -9.68 6.23 15.96
C PHE A 421 -8.78 5.00 16.00
N CYS A 422 -9.10 4.06 16.89
CA CYS A 422 -8.42 2.78 16.93
C CYS A 422 -9.37 1.59 17.15
N ALA A 423 -8.95 0.44 16.60
CA ALA A 423 -9.59 -0.83 16.87
C ALA A 423 -9.39 -1.25 18.34
N SER A 424 -10.39 -1.94 18.89
CA SER A 424 -10.22 -2.75 20.09
C SER A 424 -9.37 -3.99 19.80
N HIS A 425 -8.87 -4.63 20.87
CA HIS A 425 -8.33 -5.98 20.78
C HIS A 425 -9.44 -6.97 20.42
N ASP A 426 -9.07 -7.98 19.64
CA ASP A 426 -9.96 -9.06 19.18
C ASP A 426 -9.52 -10.42 19.77
N ASP A 427 -8.99 -10.41 21.00
CA ASP A 427 -8.44 -11.59 21.70
C ASP A 427 -9.40 -12.17 22.75
N GLY A 428 -10.65 -11.70 22.76
CA GLY A 428 -11.65 -12.02 23.78
C GLY A 428 -11.45 -11.23 25.07
N PRO A 429 -12.04 -11.68 26.19
CA PRO A 429 -11.90 -11.02 27.49
C PRO A 429 -10.44 -10.89 27.92
N MET A 430 -10.00 -9.67 28.17
CA MET A 430 -8.68 -9.34 28.72
C MET A 430 -8.82 -8.76 30.12
N ASP A 431 -7.82 -8.96 30.97
CA ASP A 431 -7.77 -8.31 32.26
C ASP A 431 -7.41 -6.82 32.15
N SER A 432 -7.63 -6.08 33.24
CA SER A 432 -7.39 -4.63 33.28
C SER A 432 -5.91 -4.26 33.11
N ALA A 433 -4.98 -5.14 33.46
CA ALA A 433 -3.54 -4.85 33.32
C ALA A 433 -3.11 -4.94 31.86
N ALA A 434 -3.56 -5.97 31.13
CA ALA A 434 -3.34 -6.12 29.69
C ALA A 434 -3.98 -4.97 28.88
N LEU A 435 -5.14 -4.49 29.30
CA LEU A 435 -5.78 -3.32 28.69
C LEU A 435 -5.06 -2.01 29.02
N ALA A 436 -4.45 -1.91 30.20
CA ALA A 436 -3.61 -0.78 30.61
C ALA A 436 -2.27 -0.71 29.86
N SER A 437 -1.83 -1.81 29.26
CA SER A 437 -0.63 -1.90 28.42
C SER A 437 -0.91 -2.01 26.91
N SER A 438 -2.16 -1.74 26.51
CA SER A 438 -2.64 -1.81 25.12
C SER A 438 -2.53 -0.47 24.37
N TYR A 439 -1.85 -0.48 23.24
CA TYR A 439 -1.73 0.66 22.34
C TYR A 439 -2.47 0.38 21.03
N PRO A 440 -3.04 1.41 20.36
CA PRO A 440 -2.95 2.84 20.65
C PRO A 440 -3.93 3.38 21.70
N ARG A 441 -4.80 2.54 22.27
CA ARG A 441 -5.80 2.90 23.28
C ARG A 441 -5.25 3.78 24.41
N GLN A 442 -4.05 3.47 24.90
CA GLN A 442 -3.43 4.17 26.04
C GLN A 442 -2.68 5.45 25.68
N ILE A 443 -2.53 5.80 24.39
CA ILE A 443 -1.80 7.02 24.00
C ILE A 443 -2.51 8.29 24.51
N ALA A 444 -3.85 8.28 24.50
CA ALA A 444 -4.67 9.39 24.95
C ALA A 444 -6.04 8.90 25.43
N VAL A 445 -6.07 8.24 26.59
CA VAL A 445 -7.23 7.50 27.14
C VAL A 445 -8.58 8.22 27.02
N ASN A 446 -8.60 9.55 27.10
CA ASN A 446 -9.82 10.37 27.05
C ASN A 446 -10.04 11.13 25.72
N LYS A 447 -9.20 10.91 24.71
CA LYS A 447 -9.23 11.64 23.42
C LYS A 447 -8.99 10.72 22.20
N ILE A 448 -9.11 9.40 22.39
CA ILE A 448 -9.09 8.40 21.32
C ILE A 448 -10.41 7.62 21.32
N PHE A 449 -10.99 7.42 20.14
CA PHE A 449 -12.15 6.57 19.96
C PHE A 449 -11.68 5.12 19.82
N VAL A 450 -12.01 4.30 20.80
CA VAL A 450 -11.77 2.85 20.76
C VAL A 450 -13.03 2.16 20.25
N ILE A 451 -12.92 1.48 19.12
CA ILE A 451 -14.04 0.94 18.33
C ILE A 451 -14.03 -0.59 18.39
N GLY A 452 -15.17 -1.17 18.77
CA GLY A 452 -15.39 -2.62 18.76
C GLY A 452 -16.15 -3.10 17.52
N ALA A 453 -15.96 -4.36 17.17
CA ALA A 453 -16.76 -5.02 16.14
C ALA A 453 -18.12 -5.49 16.69
N ALA A 454 -19.15 -5.34 15.87
CA ALA A 454 -20.46 -5.91 16.12
C ALA A 454 -21.04 -6.55 14.86
N ASP A 455 -21.96 -7.48 15.06
CA ASP A 455 -22.81 -8.00 14.01
C ASP A 455 -23.71 -6.89 13.46
N ALA A 456 -23.76 -6.77 12.13
CA ALA A 456 -24.42 -5.65 11.46
C ALA A 456 -25.95 -5.69 11.62
N SER A 457 -26.54 -6.89 11.72
CA SER A 457 -27.98 -7.09 11.75
C SER A 457 -28.56 -6.95 13.16
N SER A 458 -27.89 -7.55 14.15
CA SER A 458 -28.32 -7.57 15.54
C SER A 458 -27.73 -6.44 16.38
N GLY A 459 -26.63 -5.82 15.94
CA GLY A 459 -25.85 -4.87 16.74
C GLY A 459 -25.16 -5.51 17.95
N ALA A 460 -25.14 -6.85 18.02
CA ALA A 460 -24.47 -7.58 19.09
C ALA A 460 -22.95 -7.46 18.95
N ALA A 461 -22.27 -7.13 20.05
CA ALA A 461 -20.80 -7.09 20.08
C ALA A 461 -20.21 -8.45 19.68
N TRP A 462 -19.15 -8.44 18.88
CA TRP A 462 -18.45 -9.65 18.51
C TRP A 462 -17.77 -10.25 19.75
N PRO A 463 -17.92 -11.55 20.06
CA PRO A 463 -17.41 -12.12 21.32
C PRO A 463 -15.90 -12.00 21.51
N MET A 464 -15.15 -11.85 20.43
CA MET A 464 -13.70 -11.65 20.47
C MET A 464 -13.30 -10.22 20.82
N THR A 465 -14.22 -9.25 20.78
CA THR A 465 -13.91 -7.86 21.15
C THR A 465 -13.60 -7.77 22.65
N SER A 466 -12.38 -7.33 22.98
CA SER A 466 -11.93 -7.18 24.35
C SER A 466 -12.59 -5.99 25.06
N ASP A 467 -12.98 -6.23 26.31
CA ASP A 467 -13.61 -5.26 27.23
C ASP A 467 -14.69 -4.39 26.58
N PRO A 468 -15.80 -5.01 26.14
CA PRO A 468 -16.80 -4.34 25.34
C PRO A 468 -17.61 -3.28 26.12
N HIS A 469 -17.46 -3.19 27.45
CA HIS A 469 -18.12 -2.17 28.28
C HIS A 469 -17.37 -0.85 28.34
N SER A 470 -16.07 -0.84 28.05
CA SER A 470 -15.24 0.36 28.09
C SER A 470 -15.03 1.00 26.71
N LEU A 471 -15.60 0.41 25.65
CA LEU A 471 -15.49 0.91 24.29
C LEU A 471 -16.44 2.08 24.05
N HIS A 472 -16.03 2.97 23.13
CA HIS A 472 -16.80 4.17 22.82
C HIS A 472 -18.02 3.84 21.96
N PHE A 473 -17.78 3.05 20.91
CA PHE A 473 -18.77 2.71 19.89
C PHE A 473 -18.49 1.32 19.33
N PHE A 474 -19.55 0.69 18.84
CA PHE A 474 -19.51 -0.53 18.05
C PHE A 474 -19.97 -0.23 16.64
N PHE A 475 -19.23 -0.73 15.67
CA PHE A 475 -19.58 -0.64 14.25
C PHE A 475 -19.69 -2.04 13.65
N PRO A 476 -20.42 -2.19 12.54
CA PRO A 476 -20.42 -3.44 11.79
C PRO A 476 -18.99 -3.91 11.51
N GLY A 477 -18.67 -5.12 11.94
CA GLY A 477 -17.34 -5.69 11.78
C GLY A 477 -17.30 -7.21 11.84
N VAL A 478 -18.44 -7.87 11.65
CA VAL A 478 -18.55 -9.34 11.57
C VAL A 478 -19.05 -9.70 10.18
N ASP A 479 -18.34 -10.62 9.52
CA ASP A 479 -18.68 -11.19 8.22
C ASP A 479 -18.89 -10.16 7.11
N ILE A 480 -18.14 -9.05 7.18
CA ILE A 480 -18.24 -7.94 6.23
C ILE A 480 -17.73 -8.40 4.86
N LYS A 481 -18.61 -8.39 3.87
CA LYS A 481 -18.26 -8.70 2.48
C LYS A 481 -17.33 -7.61 1.94
N VAL A 482 -16.13 -8.01 1.53
CA VAL A 482 -15.29 -7.19 0.68
C VAL A 482 -15.32 -7.82 -0.70
N VAL A 483 -15.88 -7.11 -1.67
CA VAL A 483 -15.87 -7.57 -3.06
C VAL A 483 -14.42 -7.51 -3.54
N GLU A 484 -13.73 -8.64 -3.50
CA GLU A 484 -12.61 -8.91 -4.38
C GLU A 484 -13.21 -9.42 -5.70
N PRO A 485 -13.20 -8.65 -6.78
CA PRO A 485 -13.66 -9.16 -8.07
C PRO A 485 -12.68 -10.24 -8.55
N SER A 486 -13.02 -11.50 -8.34
CA SER A 486 -12.35 -12.63 -8.96
C SER A 486 -12.66 -12.63 -10.46
N GLU A 487 -11.72 -12.19 -11.30
CA GLU A 487 -11.85 -12.34 -12.75
C GLU A 487 -11.20 -13.66 -13.19
N GLY A 488 -12.03 -14.56 -13.74
CA GLY A 488 -11.56 -15.81 -14.38
C GLY A 488 -12.52 -16.99 -14.32
N GLN A 489 -13.58 -16.94 -13.51
CA GLN A 489 -14.62 -17.97 -13.49
C GLN A 489 -15.93 -17.47 -14.12
N PRO A 490 -16.69 -18.34 -14.81
CA PRO A 490 -18.05 -18.00 -15.23
C PRO A 490 -18.87 -17.55 -14.02
N ILE A 491 -19.79 -16.63 -14.25
CA ILE A 491 -20.74 -16.06 -13.29
C ILE A 491 -21.30 -17.19 -12.42
N GLY A 492 -20.78 -17.36 -11.20
CA GLY A 492 -21.10 -18.50 -10.34
C GLY A 492 -20.24 -18.64 -9.08
N ASP A 493 -18.95 -18.30 -9.12
CA ASP A 493 -18.02 -18.59 -8.00
C ASP A 493 -17.02 -17.44 -7.74
N ALA A 494 -17.53 -16.24 -7.43
CA ALA A 494 -16.71 -15.28 -6.71
C ALA A 494 -16.56 -15.77 -5.27
N THR A 495 -15.36 -16.24 -4.90
CA THR A 495 -15.05 -16.58 -3.50
C THR A 495 -15.13 -15.31 -2.65
N GLU A 496 -16.27 -15.06 -2.04
CA GLU A 496 -16.51 -13.92 -1.17
C GLU A 496 -15.54 -13.97 0.03
N LYS A 497 -14.53 -13.11 0.05
CA LYS A 497 -13.70 -12.94 1.25
C LYS A 497 -14.46 -12.06 2.24
N LYS A 498 -14.85 -12.66 3.36
CA LYS A 498 -15.47 -11.96 4.49
C LYS A 498 -14.39 -11.51 5.46
N LEU A 499 -14.46 -10.27 5.92
CA LEU A 499 -13.60 -9.72 6.95
C LEU A 499 -14.38 -9.61 8.26
N THR A 500 -13.75 -10.06 9.34
CA THR A 500 -14.26 -9.95 10.70
C THR A 500 -13.17 -9.34 11.58
N GLY A 501 -13.52 -8.33 12.37
CA GLY A 501 -12.62 -7.71 13.34
C GLY A 501 -12.93 -6.25 13.67
N SER A 502 -12.44 -5.81 14.82
CA SER A 502 -12.50 -4.40 15.24
C SER A 502 -11.74 -3.47 14.29
N SER A 503 -10.80 -4.01 13.51
CA SER A 503 -10.11 -3.30 12.42
C SER A 503 -11.06 -2.71 11.38
N ILE A 504 -11.97 -3.52 10.82
CA ILE A 504 -12.91 -3.06 9.79
C ILE A 504 -13.97 -2.12 10.39
N ALA A 505 -14.42 -2.41 11.62
CA ALA A 505 -15.33 -1.55 12.38
C ALA A 505 -14.73 -0.15 12.62
N ASN A 506 -13.46 -0.09 13.01
CA ASN A 506 -12.70 1.14 13.18
C ASN A 506 -12.58 1.94 11.87
N ALA A 507 -12.31 1.28 10.74
CA ALA A 507 -12.24 1.92 9.44
C ALA A 507 -13.59 2.54 9.02
N TYR A 508 -14.72 1.87 9.30
CA TYR A 508 -16.05 2.46 9.10
C TYR A 508 -16.32 3.65 10.02
N ALA A 509 -15.92 3.58 11.29
CA ALA A 509 -16.05 4.71 12.21
C ALA A 509 -15.27 5.93 11.73
N ALA A 510 -14.01 5.74 11.32
CA ALA A 510 -13.17 6.80 10.76
C ALA A 510 -13.75 7.38 9.46
N GLY A 511 -14.28 6.54 8.58
CA GLY A 511 -14.95 6.97 7.35
C GLY A 511 -16.24 7.76 7.60
N LEU A 512 -17.08 7.33 8.55
CA LEU A 512 -18.28 8.06 8.94
C LEU A 512 -17.94 9.41 9.59
N ALA A 513 -16.91 9.47 10.43
CA ALA A 513 -16.39 10.71 10.98
C ALA A 513 -15.90 11.66 9.87
N ALA A 514 -15.20 11.14 8.86
CA ALA A 514 -14.78 11.92 7.69
C ALA A 514 -15.98 12.50 6.93
N LEU A 515 -17.05 11.69 6.74
CA LEU A 515 -18.28 12.13 6.11
C LEU A 515 -18.94 13.27 6.91
N LEU A 516 -19.00 13.18 8.24
CA LEU A 516 -19.56 14.23 9.09
C LEU A 516 -18.77 15.55 9.00
N ILE A 517 -17.43 15.49 8.95
CA ILE A 517 -16.61 16.69 8.73
C ILE A 517 -16.92 17.30 7.36
N HIS A 518 -16.99 16.46 6.32
CA HIS A 518 -17.29 16.91 4.96
C HIS A 518 -18.67 17.59 4.87
N CYS A 519 -19.71 16.93 5.37
CA CYS A 519 -21.07 17.50 5.44
C CYS A 519 -21.11 18.80 6.26
N THR A 520 -20.33 18.90 7.34
CA THR A 520 -20.28 20.13 8.15
C THR A 520 -19.64 21.28 7.38
N ARG A 521 -18.55 21.04 6.65
CA ARG A 521 -17.92 22.05 5.77
C ARG A 521 -18.90 22.53 4.69
N LEU A 522 -19.62 21.60 4.06
CA LEU A 522 -20.70 21.91 3.12
C LEU A 522 -21.80 22.77 3.74
N SER A 523 -22.21 22.45 4.97
CA SER A 523 -23.28 23.16 5.69
C SER A 523 -22.87 24.59 6.06
N VAL A 524 -21.61 24.79 6.45
CA VAL A 524 -21.03 26.12 6.67
C VAL A 524 -21.01 26.92 5.36
N TYR A 525 -20.63 26.30 4.25
CA TYR A 525 -20.67 26.93 2.93
C TYR A 525 -22.11 27.32 2.54
N TYR A 526 -23.07 26.41 2.71
CA TYR A 526 -24.49 26.66 2.48
C TYR A 526 -24.98 27.89 3.26
N THR A 527 -24.68 27.94 4.55
CA THR A 527 -25.09 29.04 5.43
C THR A 527 -24.51 30.37 4.98
N LYS A 528 -23.21 30.41 4.61
CA LYS A 528 -22.56 31.62 4.06
C LYS A 528 -23.24 32.08 2.77
N GLN A 529 -23.55 31.15 1.87
CA GLN A 529 -24.18 31.50 0.60
C GLN A 529 -25.64 31.97 0.76
N MET A 530 -26.40 31.37 1.67
CA MET A 530 -27.75 31.83 2.02
C MET A 530 -27.74 33.26 2.56
N GLN A 531 -26.78 33.56 3.45
CA GLN A 531 -26.59 34.92 4.00
C GLN A 531 -26.22 35.93 2.89
N LEU A 532 -25.32 35.58 1.97
CA LEU A 532 -24.96 36.43 0.83
C LEU A 532 -26.16 36.70 -0.09
N LYS A 533 -27.01 35.69 -0.32
CA LYS A 533 -28.25 35.83 -1.10
C LYS A 533 -29.39 36.48 -0.30
N SER A 534 -29.17 36.88 0.96
CA SER A 534 -30.21 37.42 1.86
C SER A 534 -31.44 36.49 2.00
N LYS A 535 -31.26 35.18 1.82
CA LYS A 535 -32.30 34.17 1.98
C LYS A 535 -32.33 33.67 3.43
N LEU A 536 -33.51 33.66 4.04
CA LEU A 536 -33.70 33.07 5.36
C LEU A 536 -33.67 31.54 5.24
N THR A 537 -32.90 30.86 6.08
CA THR A 537 -32.89 29.39 6.17
C THR A 537 -32.97 28.96 7.63
N THR A 538 -33.64 27.84 7.90
CA THR A 538 -33.72 27.24 9.23
C THR A 538 -32.56 26.27 9.49
N ALA A 539 -31.77 25.95 8.46
CA ALA A 539 -30.67 24.99 8.50
C ALA A 539 -29.28 25.63 8.73
N ASN A 540 -29.23 26.73 9.49
CA ASN A 540 -27.98 27.47 9.71
C ASN A 540 -26.95 26.63 10.48
N VAL A 541 -25.73 26.57 9.94
CA VAL A 541 -24.54 26.00 10.58
C VAL A 541 -23.43 27.05 10.52
N HIS A 542 -23.07 27.60 11.68
CA HIS A 542 -22.15 28.74 11.75
C HIS A 542 -20.70 28.34 11.49
N PRO A 543 -19.85 29.26 11.00
CA PRO A 543 -18.46 28.95 10.62
C PRO A 543 -17.60 28.19 11.66
N PRO A 544 -17.72 28.44 12.98
CA PRO A 544 -16.96 27.67 13.98
C PRO A 544 -17.25 26.16 13.97
N ALA A 545 -18.40 25.72 13.44
CA ALA A 545 -18.79 24.31 13.38
C ALA A 545 -17.76 23.43 12.66
N ALA A 546 -17.12 23.96 11.60
CA ALA A 546 -16.10 23.23 10.83
C ALA A 546 -14.83 22.91 11.65
N GLU A 547 -14.52 23.73 12.65
CA GLU A 547 -13.45 23.44 13.62
C GLU A 547 -13.96 22.57 14.76
N GLN A 548 -15.14 22.89 15.29
CA GLN A 548 -15.73 22.18 16.44
C GLN A 548 -15.95 20.71 16.14
N ILE A 549 -16.48 20.34 14.97
CA ILE A 549 -16.71 18.92 14.60
C ILE A 549 -15.44 18.09 14.59
N ARG A 550 -14.28 18.72 14.43
CA ARG A 550 -12.96 18.07 14.45
C ARG A 550 -12.39 17.89 15.86
N THR A 551 -13.15 18.25 16.89
CA THR A 551 -12.79 17.99 18.29
C THR A 551 -13.39 16.67 18.76
N PHE A 552 -12.70 15.98 19.66
CA PHE A 552 -13.16 14.71 20.21
C PHE A 552 -14.57 14.81 20.81
N ASP A 553 -14.83 15.84 21.63
CA ASP A 553 -16.08 15.95 22.37
C ASP A 553 -17.27 16.17 21.41
N LYS A 554 -17.10 17.01 20.39
CA LYS A 554 -18.17 17.29 19.42
C LYS A 554 -18.40 16.13 18.46
N MET A 555 -17.33 15.47 18.00
CA MET A 555 -17.47 14.25 17.19
C MET A 555 -18.15 13.13 18.00
N LYS A 556 -17.82 12.99 19.29
CA LYS A 556 -18.48 12.04 20.19
C LYS A 556 -19.97 12.33 20.34
N GLU A 557 -20.35 13.59 20.50
CA GLU A 557 -21.77 14.01 20.54
C GLU A 557 -22.50 13.61 19.25
N ALA A 558 -21.93 13.93 18.08
CA ALA A 558 -22.51 13.61 16.78
C ALA A 558 -22.64 12.09 16.56
N LEU A 559 -21.61 11.31 16.88
CA LEU A 559 -21.65 9.85 16.77
C LEU A 559 -22.66 9.22 17.73
N ASN A 560 -22.84 9.77 18.94
CA ASN A 560 -23.89 9.31 19.85
C ASN A 560 -25.30 9.48 19.26
N GLN A 561 -25.56 10.56 18.50
CA GLN A 561 -26.86 10.74 17.81
C GLN A 561 -27.08 9.71 16.70
N LEU A 562 -26.01 9.13 16.16
CA LEU A 562 -26.05 8.10 15.11
C LEU A 562 -26.02 6.68 15.67
N CYS A 563 -26.04 6.53 17.00
CA CYS A 563 -25.99 5.23 17.67
C CYS A 563 -27.33 4.90 18.32
N VAL A 564 -27.63 3.60 18.34
CA VAL A 564 -28.67 3.01 19.18
C VAL A 564 -28.03 2.22 20.31
N LYS A 565 -28.77 2.02 21.41
CA LYS A 565 -28.34 1.10 22.46
C LYS A 565 -28.64 -0.33 22.01
N ASN A 566 -27.62 -1.19 21.97
CA ASN A 566 -27.83 -2.62 21.75
C ASN A 566 -28.41 -3.28 23.02
N ALA A 567 -28.67 -4.59 22.96
CA ALA A 567 -29.24 -5.36 24.07
C ALA A 567 -28.43 -5.27 25.39
N HIS A 568 -27.15 -4.92 25.31
CA HIS A 568 -26.23 -4.79 26.45
C HIS A 568 -25.95 -3.32 26.83
N GLY A 569 -26.72 -2.37 26.30
CA GLY A 569 -26.57 -0.94 26.61
C GLY A 569 -25.36 -0.25 25.96
N GLN A 570 -24.69 -0.92 25.01
CA GLN A 570 -23.55 -0.37 24.28
C GLN A 570 -24.02 0.47 23.10
N ASN A 571 -23.21 1.45 22.70
CA ASN A 571 -23.52 2.32 21.56
C ASN A 571 -23.17 1.61 20.25
N PHE A 572 -24.17 1.13 19.53
CA PHE A 572 -24.00 0.54 18.20
C PHE A 572 -24.38 1.55 17.11
N ALA A 573 -23.50 1.73 16.12
CA ALA A 573 -23.73 2.63 15.00
C ALA A 573 -24.91 2.15 14.13
N ASN A 574 -25.95 2.98 14.06
CA ASN A 574 -27.12 2.75 13.23
C ASN A 574 -27.61 4.08 12.64
N PRO A 575 -26.85 4.66 11.69
CA PRO A 575 -27.17 5.97 11.14
C PRO A 575 -28.30 5.94 10.09
N GLY A 576 -28.82 4.76 9.74
CA GLY A 576 -29.68 4.53 8.57
C GLY A 576 -30.85 5.50 8.43
N SER A 577 -31.66 5.66 9.48
CA SER A 577 -32.84 6.54 9.45
C SER A 577 -32.51 8.02 9.23
N HIS A 578 -31.36 8.49 9.73
CA HIS A 578 -30.92 9.87 9.55
C HIS A 578 -30.52 10.15 8.11
N PHE A 579 -29.78 9.23 7.49
CA PHE A 579 -29.33 9.35 6.10
C PHE A 579 -30.44 9.06 5.10
N GLU A 580 -31.35 8.12 5.39
CA GLU A 580 -32.54 7.84 4.57
C GLU A 580 -33.37 9.11 4.38
N LYS A 581 -33.72 9.79 5.48
CA LYS A 581 -34.49 11.04 5.43
C LYS A 581 -33.78 12.12 4.60
N ALA A 582 -32.47 12.32 4.81
CA ALA A 582 -31.70 13.29 4.05
C ALA A 582 -31.64 12.93 2.55
N THR A 583 -31.55 11.64 2.24
CA THR A 583 -31.55 11.10 0.87
C THR A 583 -32.88 11.34 0.17
N GLU A 584 -34.00 11.10 0.84
CA GLU A 584 -35.34 11.39 0.31
C GLU A 584 -35.54 12.89 0.04
N GLU A 585 -35.06 13.76 0.93
CA GLU A 585 -35.10 15.21 0.75
C GLU A 585 -34.25 15.66 -0.45
N LEU A 586 -33.08 15.05 -0.68
CA LEU A 586 -32.25 15.28 -1.87
C LEU A 586 -32.97 14.80 -3.15
N LYS A 587 -33.56 13.60 -3.12
CA LYS A 587 -34.27 13.01 -4.27
C LYS A 587 -35.50 13.84 -4.70
N ASN A 588 -36.33 14.21 -3.74
CA ASN A 588 -37.55 15.01 -3.98
C ASN A 588 -37.23 16.38 -4.61
N ARG A 589 -36.06 16.96 -4.32
CA ARG A 589 -35.62 18.21 -4.96
C ARG A 589 -35.22 17.99 -6.40
N TYR A 590 -34.42 16.95 -6.65
CA TYR A 590 -34.00 16.58 -8.01
C TYR A 590 -35.21 16.31 -8.93
N GLU A 591 -36.20 15.56 -8.46
CA GLU A 591 -37.40 15.21 -9.24
C GLU A 591 -38.36 16.39 -9.49
N ARG A 592 -38.35 17.42 -8.63
CA ARG A 592 -39.16 18.65 -8.80
C ARG A 592 -38.51 19.69 -9.70
N SER A 593 -37.23 19.54 -10.03
CA SER A 593 -36.48 20.46 -10.88
C SER A 593 -36.64 20.09 -12.36
N SER A 594 -37.81 20.39 -12.96
CA SER A 594 -38.05 20.25 -14.41
C SER A 594 -37.37 21.34 -15.26
N THR A 595 -36.55 22.20 -14.64
CA THR A 595 -35.69 23.19 -15.28
C THR A 595 -34.25 22.99 -14.83
N VAL A 596 -33.34 23.04 -15.79
CA VAL A 596 -31.90 22.87 -15.67
C VAL A 596 -31.37 23.94 -14.70
N GLU A 597 -30.57 23.52 -13.70
CA GLU A 597 -29.89 24.31 -12.65
C GLU A 597 -30.66 24.55 -11.33
N ASP A 598 -30.75 23.51 -10.47
CA ASP A 598 -30.77 23.74 -9.01
C ASP A 598 -29.34 24.16 -8.60
N GLU A 599 -28.99 25.42 -8.83
CA GLU A 599 -27.65 25.96 -8.58
C GLU A 599 -27.27 25.81 -7.09
N MET A 600 -26.02 25.39 -6.85
CA MET A 600 -25.39 25.54 -5.55
C MET A 600 -25.63 26.99 -5.05
N PRO A 601 -26.11 27.18 -3.82
CA PRO A 601 -26.03 26.23 -2.71
C PRO A 601 -27.34 25.47 -2.39
N ASP A 602 -28.46 25.67 -3.11
CA ASP A 602 -29.78 25.21 -2.66
C ASP A 602 -29.89 23.67 -2.55
N SER A 603 -29.11 22.94 -3.37
CA SER A 603 -28.93 21.48 -3.32
C SER A 603 -28.26 20.96 -2.03
N ILE A 604 -27.59 21.82 -1.25
CA ILE A 604 -26.93 21.45 0.02
C ILE A 604 -27.90 21.51 1.21
N GLY A 605 -29.07 22.14 1.07
CA GLY A 605 -30.01 22.37 2.17
C GLY A 605 -30.36 21.13 3.02
N PRO A 606 -30.63 19.95 2.42
CA PRO A 606 -30.83 18.71 3.17
C PRO A 606 -29.61 18.28 4.00
N ILE A 607 -28.40 18.45 3.45
CA ILE A 607 -27.14 18.17 4.14
C ILE A 607 -26.98 19.11 5.35
N ALA A 608 -27.26 20.41 5.17
CA ALA A 608 -27.22 21.38 6.26
C ALA A 608 -28.23 21.07 7.38
N THR A 609 -29.41 20.59 7.00
CA THR A 609 -30.44 20.17 7.95
C THR A 609 -30.02 18.94 8.74
N LEU A 610 -29.45 17.93 8.06
CA LEU A 610 -28.88 16.73 8.68
C LEU A 610 -27.82 17.12 9.72
N VAL A 611 -26.83 17.93 9.31
CA VAL A 611 -25.73 18.37 10.19
C VAL A 611 -26.23 19.15 11.39
N ARG A 612 -27.14 20.12 11.19
CA ARG A 612 -27.73 20.89 12.28
C ARG A 612 -28.40 19.97 13.31
N ASN A 613 -29.15 18.97 12.85
CA ASN A 613 -29.88 18.05 13.73
C ASN A 613 -28.94 17.10 14.50
N LEU A 614 -27.91 16.58 13.82
CA LEU A 614 -26.95 15.64 14.42
C LEU A 614 -25.97 16.33 15.37
N CYS A 615 -25.46 17.49 14.96
CA CYS A 615 -24.35 18.11 15.65
C CYS A 615 -24.80 19.22 16.59
N LYS A 616 -26.02 19.77 16.50
CA LYS A 616 -26.54 20.82 17.40
C LYS A 616 -25.51 21.95 17.64
N PHE A 617 -25.07 22.58 16.56
CA PHE A 617 -24.10 23.69 16.59
C PHE A 617 -24.70 24.99 17.10
#